data_AF-A0A150TWI5-F1
#
_entry.id   AF-A0A150TWI5-F1
#
_cell.length_a   1.000
_cell.length_b   1.000
_cell.length_c   1.000
_cell.angle_alpha   90.00
_cell.angle_beta   90.00
_cell.angle_gamma   90.00
#
_symmetry.space_group_name_H-M   'P 1'
#
loop_
_entity.id
_entity.type
_entity.pdbx_description
1 polymer ?
#
loop_
_entity_poly.entity_id
_entity_poly.type
_entity_poly.pdbx_seq_one_letter_code
_entity_poly.pdbx_strand_id
1 'polypeptide(L)'
;MVEIASLLSAYLAFALLHAARPERVPFGVAPWLRGKRAWRIAARVLAAASFALSVWLWRRTEAGPAAYLVPVAALLCAASLFVLLAPLWPRAAWGLALLSPPAVVALSLAGACHG
;
A
#
# COMPACT_ATOMS: atom_id res chain seq x y z
N MET A 1 -9.36 14.21 3.47
CA MET A 1 -9.31 12.95 4.28
C MET A 1 -9.19 11.71 3.39
N VAL A 2 -10.00 11.63 2.34
CA VAL A 2 -9.95 10.58 1.32
C VAL A 2 -8.60 10.57 0.57
N GLU A 3 -7.94 11.74 0.40
CA GLU A 3 -6.60 11.80 -0.21
C GLU A 3 -5.57 11.02 0.61
N ILE A 4 -5.55 11.22 1.93
CA ILE A 4 -4.61 10.54 2.83
C ILE A 4 -4.84 9.02 2.82
N ALA A 5 -6.11 8.59 2.80
CA ALA A 5 -6.45 7.17 2.65
C ALA A 5 -5.96 6.60 1.31
N SER A 6 -6.08 7.37 0.22
CA SER A 6 -5.56 6.96 -1.09
C SER A 6 -4.04 6.82 -1.10
N LEU A 7 -3.31 7.77 -0.51
CA LEU A 7 -1.84 7.72 -0.38
C LEU A 7 -1.38 6.51 0.45
N LEU A 8 -2.03 6.26 1.59
CA LEU A 8 -1.74 5.10 2.43
C LEU A 8 -2.04 3.78 1.71
N SER A 9 -3.10 3.74 0.91
CA SER A 9 -3.45 2.57 0.09
C SER A 9 -2.42 2.31 -1.02
N ALA A 10 -1.85 3.38 -1.61
CA ALA A 10 -0.75 3.26 -2.58
C ALA A 10 0.54 2.75 -1.90
N TYR A 11 0.86 3.25 -0.71
CA TYR A 11 1.98 2.76 0.08
C TYR A 11 1.84 1.28 0.44
N LEU A 12 0.66 0.88 0.91
CA LEU A 12 0.32 -0.52 1.19
C LEU A 12 0.48 -1.41 -0.04
N ALA A 13 0.00 -0.95 -1.21
CA ALA A 13 0.14 -1.69 -2.46
C ALA A 13 1.60 -2.00 -2.78
N PHE A 14 2.50 -1.02 -2.63
CA PHE A 14 3.93 -1.23 -2.85
C PHE A 14 4.53 -2.18 -1.80
N ALA A 15 4.21 -1.99 -0.52
CA ALA A 15 4.72 -2.85 0.56
C ALA A 15 4.31 -4.32 0.35
N LEU A 16 3.07 -4.58 -0.09
CA LEU A 16 2.57 -5.91 -0.44
C LEU A 16 3.27 -6.51 -1.67
N LEU A 17 3.51 -5.70 -2.71
CA LEU A 17 4.32 -6.11 -3.86
C LEU A 17 5.75 -6.47 -3.43
N HIS A 18 6.32 -5.74 -2.48
CA HIS A 18 7.63 -6.03 -1.91
C HIS A 18 7.60 -7.33 -1.09
N ALA A 19 6.54 -7.54 -0.30
CA ALA A 19 6.31 -8.75 0.51
C ALA A 19 6.07 -10.01 -0.33
N ALA A 20 5.64 -9.85 -1.59
CA ALA A 20 5.47 -10.97 -2.52
C ALA A 20 6.78 -11.73 -2.77
N ARG A 21 7.94 -11.12 -2.48
CA ARG A 21 9.22 -11.81 -2.32
C ARG A 21 9.57 -11.90 -0.82
N PRO A 22 9.29 -13.04 -0.17
CA PRO A 22 9.48 -13.18 1.28
C PRO A 22 10.94 -13.06 1.73
N GLU A 23 11.90 -13.23 0.81
CA GLU A 23 13.33 -12.94 1.02
C GLU A 23 13.62 -11.49 1.39
N ARG A 24 12.75 -10.56 0.98
CA ARG A 24 12.90 -9.11 1.20
C ARG A 24 12.24 -8.63 2.48
N VAL A 25 11.56 -9.51 3.22
CA VAL A 25 10.91 -9.15 4.48
C VAL A 25 11.93 -9.34 5.62
N PRO A 26 12.24 -8.28 6.39
CA PRO A 26 13.29 -8.29 7.40
C PRO A 26 12.92 -9.08 8.66
N PHE A 27 11.63 -9.28 8.91
CA PHE A 27 11.12 -10.15 9.97
C PHE A 27 10.92 -11.53 9.36
N GLY A 28 11.78 -12.49 9.71
CA GLY A 28 11.81 -13.80 9.09
C GLY A 28 10.41 -14.36 8.80
N VAL A 29 10.02 -14.36 7.53
CA VAL A 29 8.76 -15.00 7.12
C VAL A 29 8.93 -16.49 7.38
N ALA A 30 7.94 -17.11 8.04
CA ALA A 30 8.00 -18.53 8.39
C ALA A 30 8.50 -19.35 7.19
N PRO A 31 9.51 -20.22 7.36
CA PRO A 31 10.17 -20.89 6.24
C PRO A 31 9.20 -21.66 5.33
N TRP A 32 8.05 -22.12 5.86
CA TRP A 32 6.98 -22.75 5.06
C TRP A 32 6.33 -21.81 4.03
N LEU A 33 6.37 -20.49 4.23
CA LEU A 33 5.79 -19.49 3.33
C LEU A 33 6.74 -19.10 2.21
N ARG A 34 8.06 -19.26 2.40
CA ARG A 34 9.11 -18.78 1.47
C ARG A 34 9.04 -19.40 0.07
N GLY A 35 8.44 -20.58 -0.08
CA GLY A 35 8.30 -21.28 -1.37
C GLY A 35 6.87 -21.38 -1.92
N LYS A 36 5.85 -20.88 -1.20
CA LYS A 36 4.46 -21.09 -1.62
C LYS A 36 4.05 -20.09 -2.70
N ARG A 37 3.76 -20.60 -3.90
CA ARG A 37 3.17 -19.82 -5.00
C ARG A 37 1.91 -19.07 -4.56
N ALA A 38 1.13 -19.66 -3.65
CA ALA A 38 -0.05 -19.05 -3.04
C ALA A 38 0.25 -17.73 -2.30
N TRP A 39 1.37 -17.64 -1.55
CA TRP A 39 1.76 -16.41 -0.86
C TRP A 39 2.01 -15.27 -1.85
N ARG A 40 2.81 -15.56 -2.89
CA ARG A 40 3.15 -14.58 -3.92
C ARG A 40 1.91 -14.11 -4.68
N ILE A 41 0.97 -15.01 -4.97
CA ILE A 41 -0.29 -14.66 -5.63
C ILE A 41 -1.15 -13.80 -4.70
N ALA A 42 -1.35 -14.23 -3.45
CA ALA A 42 -2.14 -13.48 -2.48
C ALA A 42 -1.61 -12.06 -2.27
N ALA A 43 -0.29 -11.91 -2.05
CA ALA A 43 0.33 -10.59 -1.90
C ALA A 43 0.17 -9.70 -3.13
N ARG A 44 0.24 -10.27 -4.34
CA ARG A 44 0.01 -9.52 -5.60
C ARG A 44 -1.45 -9.12 -5.79
N VAL A 45 -2.38 -10.01 -5.48
CA VAL A 45 -3.82 -9.73 -5.56
C VAL A 45 -4.19 -8.64 -4.57
N LEU A 46 -3.70 -8.72 -3.33
CA LEU A 46 -3.91 -7.69 -2.32
C LEU A 46 -3.28 -6.36 -2.76
N ALA A 47 -2.07 -6.37 -3.31
CA ALA A 47 -1.45 -5.15 -3.81
C ALA A 47 -2.27 -4.50 -4.94
N ALA A 48 -2.77 -5.31 -5.89
CA ALA A 48 -3.62 -4.82 -6.96
C ALA A 48 -4.94 -4.24 -6.41
N ALA A 49 -5.55 -4.89 -5.42
CA ALA A 49 -6.75 -4.41 -4.75
C ALA A 49 -6.51 -3.10 -4.01
N SER A 50 -5.40 -2.97 -3.27
CA SER A 50 -5.01 -1.73 -2.58
C SER A 50 -4.72 -0.59 -3.56
N PHE A 51 -4.09 -0.87 -4.70
CA PHE A 51 -3.89 0.16 -5.73
C PHE A 51 -5.20 0.57 -6.38
N ALA A 52 -6.08 -0.38 -6.71
CA ALA A 52 -7.42 -0.10 -7.23
C ALA A 52 -8.24 0.75 -6.24
N LEU A 53 -8.15 0.46 -4.94
CA LEU A 53 -8.76 1.26 -3.89
C LEU A 53 -8.20 2.69 -3.85
N SER A 54 -6.88 2.86 -3.97
CA SER A 54 -6.23 4.18 -4.05
C SER A 54 -6.79 5.02 -5.22
N VAL A 55 -6.89 4.42 -6.40
CA VAL A 55 -7.48 5.05 -7.59
C VAL A 55 -8.95 5.39 -7.39
N TRP A 56 -9.73 4.47 -6.83
CA TRP A 56 -11.15 4.67 -6.59
C TRP A 56 -11.41 5.79 -5.56
N LEU A 57 -10.62 5.85 -4.49
CA LEU A 57 -10.70 6.92 -3.49
C LEU A 57 -10.38 8.29 -4.13
N TRP A 58 -9.33 8.38 -4.96
CA TRP A 58 -8.97 9.63 -5.63
C TRP A 58 -9.98 10.06 -6.70
N ARG A 59 -10.61 9.10 -7.38
CA ARG A 59 -11.70 9.38 -8.31
C ARG A 59 -12.91 10.04 -7.67
N ARG A 60 -13.09 9.90 -6.34
CA ARG A 60 -14.17 10.59 -5.62
C ARG A 60 -13.87 12.07 -5.41
N THR A 61 -12.60 12.45 -5.38
CA THR A 61 -12.18 13.85 -5.14
C THR A 61 -11.96 14.61 -6.44
N GLU A 62 -11.56 13.94 -7.52
CA GLU A 62 -11.20 14.59 -8.77
C GLU A 62 -11.66 13.77 -9.99
N ALA A 63 -12.28 14.41 -10.97
CA ALA A 63 -12.73 13.78 -12.20
C ALA A 63 -11.69 13.91 -13.32
N GLY A 64 -11.57 12.87 -14.16
CA GLY A 64 -10.73 12.89 -15.36
C GLY A 64 -9.41 12.12 -15.24
N PRO A 65 -8.44 12.35 -16.16
CA PRO A 65 -7.20 11.57 -16.23
C PRO A 65 -6.27 11.79 -15.03
N ALA A 66 -6.37 12.94 -14.36
CA ALA A 66 -5.64 13.23 -13.13
C ALA A 66 -5.89 12.20 -12.02
N ALA A 67 -7.10 11.62 -11.97
CA ALA A 67 -7.47 10.60 -10.99
C ALA A 67 -6.68 9.29 -11.08
N TYR A 68 -5.97 9.06 -12.19
CA TYR A 68 -5.06 7.94 -12.34
C TYR A 68 -3.60 8.35 -12.17
N LEU A 69 -3.23 9.56 -12.60
CA LEU A 69 -1.86 10.06 -12.50
C LEU A 69 -1.43 10.23 -11.03
N VAL A 70 -2.32 10.74 -10.17
CA VAL A 70 -1.97 10.99 -8.77
C VAL A 70 -1.70 9.69 -7.99
N PRO A 71 -2.55 8.65 -8.05
CA PRO A 71 -2.24 7.35 -7.44
C PRO A 71 -0.95 6.72 -7.96
N VAL A 72 -0.64 6.87 -9.26
CA VAL A 72 0.61 6.38 -9.85
C VAL A 72 1.81 7.15 -9.29
N ALA A 73 1.75 8.47 -9.24
CA ALA A 73 2.80 9.30 -8.65
C ALA A 73 2.99 8.99 -7.16
N ALA A 74 1.89 8.82 -6.43
CA ALA A 74 1.89 8.41 -5.03
C ALA A 74 2.55 7.04 -4.84
N LEU A 75 2.26 6.07 -5.72
CA LEU A 75 2.90 4.75 -5.70
C LEU A 75 4.42 4.86 -5.93
N LEU A 76 4.86 5.67 -6.90
CA LEU A 76 6.29 5.87 -7.18
C LEU A 76 7.03 6.57 -6.03
N CYS A 77 6.39 7.57 -5.42
CA CYS A 77 6.92 8.28 -4.26
C CYS A 77 7.00 7.33 -3.05
N ALA A 78 5.93 6.59 -2.77
CA ALA A 78 5.90 5.57 -1.74
C ALA A 78 6.96 4.48 -1.95
N ALA A 79 7.16 4.04 -3.19
CA ALA A 79 8.18 3.08 -3.56
C ALA A 79 9.59 3.62 -3.25
N SER A 80 9.86 4.85 -3.65
CA SER A 80 11.14 5.53 -3.40
C SER A 80 11.40 5.66 -1.91
N LEU A 81 10.41 6.14 -1.15
CA LEU A 81 10.47 6.26 0.29
C LEU A 81 10.72 4.90 0.95
N PHE A 82 9.96 3.87 0.58
CA PHE A 82 10.10 2.53 1.14
C PHE A 82 11.48 1.93 0.86
N VAL A 83 11.99 2.06 -0.37
CA VAL A 83 13.31 1.52 -0.75
C VAL A 83 14.45 2.25 -0.04
N LEU A 84 14.33 3.56 0.17
CA LEU A 84 15.31 4.35 0.93
C LEU A 84 15.26 4.05 2.43
N LEU A 85 14.05 3.85 2.98
CA LEU A 85 13.84 3.64 4.42
C LEU A 85 14.08 2.18 4.84
N ALA A 86 13.81 1.21 3.97
CA ALA A 86 13.95 -0.21 4.27
C ALA A 86 15.35 -0.64 4.77
N PRO A 87 16.49 -0.18 4.19
CA PRO A 87 17.82 -0.53 4.70
C PRO A 87 18.19 0.19 6.00
N LEU A 88 17.68 1.41 6.21
CA LEU A 88 18.01 2.23 7.38
C LEU A 88 17.15 1.88 8.59
N TRP A 89 15.85 1.70 8.36
CA TRP A 89 14.85 1.50 9.41
C TRP A 89 13.72 0.58 8.96
N PRO A 90 13.99 -0.74 8.84
CA PRO A 90 13.02 -1.71 8.34
C PRO A 90 11.72 -1.75 9.17
N ARG A 91 11.82 -1.58 10.49
CA ARG A 91 10.67 -1.53 11.39
C ARG A 91 9.72 -0.38 11.08
N ALA A 92 10.25 0.80 10.74
CA ALA A 92 9.41 1.95 10.42
C ALA A 92 8.67 1.74 9.09
N ALA A 93 9.37 1.25 8.05
CA ALA A 93 8.77 1.01 6.74
C ALA A 93 7.64 -0.04 6.79
N TRP A 94 7.90 -1.18 7.44
CA TRP A 94 6.91 -2.23 7.58
C TRP A 94 5.84 -1.92 8.64
N GLY A 95 6.18 -1.14 9.67
CA GLY A 95 5.22 -0.66 10.67
C GLY A 95 4.18 0.27 10.05
N LEU A 96 4.60 1.19 9.17
CA LEU A 96 3.68 2.01 8.36
C LEU A 96 2.78 1.14 7.49
N ALA A 97 3.33 0.12 6.83
CA ALA A 97 2.53 -0.81 6.03
C ALA A 97 1.49 -1.55 6.89
N LEU A 98 1.86 -2.00 8.10
CA LEU A 98 0.95 -2.68 9.03
C LEU A 98 -0.16 -1.78 9.56
N LEU A 99 0.13 -0.50 9.80
CA LEU A 99 -0.83 0.50 10.29
C LEU A 99 -1.73 1.06 9.17
N SER A 100 -1.34 0.88 7.91
CA SER A 100 -2.06 1.45 6.78
C SER A 100 -3.48 0.88 6.58
N PRO A 101 -3.79 -0.43 6.71
CA PRO A 101 -5.15 -0.93 6.59
C PRO A 101 -6.15 -0.28 7.57
N PRO A 102 -5.93 -0.27 8.91
CA PRO A 102 -6.88 0.36 9.81
C PRO A 102 -6.97 1.87 9.60
N ALA A 103 -5.87 2.54 9.24
CA ALA A 103 -5.87 3.96 8.93
C ALA A 103 -6.68 4.28 7.66
N VAL A 104 -6.55 3.47 6.60
CA VAL A 104 -7.33 3.60 5.36
C VAL A 104 -8.82 3.44 5.67
N VAL A 105 -9.21 2.44 6.47
CA VAL A 105 -10.61 2.25 6.87
C VAL A 105 -11.14 3.45 7.66
N ALA A 106 -10.41 3.87 8.70
CA ALA A 106 -10.83 4.99 9.56
C ALA A 106 -10.96 6.31 8.76
N LEU A 107 -9.98 6.62 7.91
CA LEU A 107 -9.96 7.85 7.10
C LEU A 107 -10.98 7.81 5.97
N SER A 108 -11.26 6.63 5.40
CA SER A 108 -12.32 6.48 4.38
C SER A 108 -13.70 6.67 4.99
N LEU A 109 -13.94 6.12 6.19
CA LEU A 109 -15.19 6.31 6.92
C LEU A 109 -15.36 7.77 7.38
N ALA A 110 -14.34 8.37 7.98
CA ALA A 110 -14.36 9.77 8.37
C ALA A 110 -14.62 10.70 7.17
N GLY A 111 -13.97 10.42 6.03
CA GLY A 111 -14.21 11.15 4.78
C GLY A 111 -15.62 10.95 4.21
N ALA A 112 -16.25 9.80 4.43
CA ALA A 112 -17.64 9.55 4.02
C ALA A 112 -18.68 10.17 4.96
N CYS A 113 -18.32 10.45 6.21
CA CYS A 113 -19.21 11.08 7.19
C CYS A 113 -19.16 12.63 7.16
N HIS A 114 -18.20 13.24 6.45
CA HIS A 114 -17.96 14.69 6.48
C HIS A 114 -17.94 15.34 5.08
N GLY A 115 -18.25 14.58 4.02
CA GLY A 115 -18.43 15.08 2.65
C GLY A 115 -19.85 14.83 2.19
#